data_AF-A0A396Z2C7-F1
#
_entry.id   AF-A0A396Z2C7-F1
#
_cell.length_a   1.000
_cell.length_b   1.000
_cell.length_c   1.000
_cell.angle_alpha   90.00
_cell.angle_beta   90.00
_cell.angle_gamma   90.00
#
_symmetry.space_group_name_H-M   'P 1'
#
loop_
_entity.id
_entity.type
_entity.pdbx_description
1 polymer ?
#
loop_
_entity_poly.entity_id
_entity_poly.type
_entity_poly.pdbx_seq_one_letter_code
_entity_poly.pdbx_strand_id
1 'polypeptide(L)'
;MLERTQRVQNRESNRRNVFRLMTIITITVLSFSNCKKDGKDENTNLALLLLNQLNAPVLSTRLTDSKLLQVSASSLTSAPGASSNFLVSNSRLQGVYFGELEIFAYDYRPGETNQEGNFGSGRDWSHWAIAPSGYEESRKIVLKAGEQINPEWYPASRRQRMTTGRDFEIDAFEIAMFDTGIVYNNEFYGEYYYNEGGSTKEVEPLTKYPEWSGIPKHRVWPTFSGFTSPYNIVSVIFVRSDILTGAANVQIQWNQENTFPSIGSTSRVLTSEESNFILSLVEHGTKRRFYLNLVLVPYDGPYTFTFDGESDESKKKYAWQNYEINVSFDLGNGLDTNPANTDLSIPKILFGADARNVPLGLKMELRRKD
;
A
#
# COMPACT_ATOMS: atom_id res chain seq x y z
N MET A 1 14.55 -38.76 11.17
CA MET A 1 14.25 -37.44 10.58
C MET A 1 14.26 -36.33 11.63
N LEU A 2 13.59 -36.49 12.79
CA LEU A 2 13.59 -35.49 13.88
C LEU A 2 15.00 -35.05 14.34
N GLU A 3 15.95 -35.98 14.52
CA GLU A 3 17.31 -35.61 14.97
C GLU A 3 18.11 -34.77 13.95
N ARG A 4 17.80 -34.87 12.65
CA ARG A 4 18.45 -34.04 11.62
C ARG A 4 17.93 -32.60 11.69
N THR A 5 16.62 -32.42 11.88
CA THR A 5 15.99 -31.09 12.00
C THR A 5 16.49 -30.35 13.25
N GLN A 6 16.63 -31.04 14.38
CA GLN A 6 17.11 -30.47 15.63
C GLN A 6 18.60 -30.06 15.56
N ARG A 7 19.43 -30.82 14.83
CA ARG A 7 20.84 -30.45 14.59
C ARG A 7 21.00 -29.27 13.64
N VAL A 8 20.08 -29.07 12.69
CA VAL A 8 20.08 -27.91 11.79
C VAL A 8 19.63 -26.64 12.54
N GLN A 9 18.55 -26.71 13.34
CA GLN A 9 18.11 -25.60 14.18
C GLN A 9 19.18 -25.19 15.22
N ASN A 10 19.86 -26.14 15.86
CA ASN A 10 20.97 -25.83 16.78
C ASN A 10 22.19 -25.23 16.06
N ARG A 11 22.45 -25.61 14.81
CA ARG A 11 23.53 -24.99 13.99
C ARG A 11 23.18 -23.57 13.56
N GLU A 12 21.92 -23.29 13.24
CA GLU A 12 21.48 -21.93 12.92
C GLU A 12 21.42 -21.03 14.15
N SER A 13 20.94 -21.54 15.29
CA SER A 13 20.98 -20.85 16.58
C SER A 13 22.41 -20.51 16.99
N ASN A 14 23.34 -21.47 16.88
CA ASN A 14 24.76 -21.22 17.12
C ASN A 14 25.39 -20.25 16.12
N ARG A 15 24.99 -20.28 14.83
CA ARG A 15 25.46 -19.28 13.85
C ARG A 15 24.95 -17.88 14.17
N ARG A 16 23.68 -17.72 14.57
CA ARG A 16 23.12 -16.42 15.00
C ARG A 16 23.79 -15.91 16.29
N ASN A 17 24.07 -16.79 17.24
CA ASN A 17 24.78 -16.43 18.46
C ASN A 17 26.25 -16.06 18.20
N VAL A 18 26.93 -16.76 17.28
CA VAL A 18 28.28 -16.41 16.84
C VAL A 18 28.30 -15.09 16.06
N PHE A 19 27.29 -14.81 15.23
CA PHE A 19 27.17 -13.54 14.53
C PHE A 19 26.93 -12.38 15.51
N ARG A 20 26.02 -12.55 16.48
CA ARG A 20 25.79 -11.58 17.56
C ARG A 20 27.06 -11.35 18.38
N LEU A 21 27.80 -12.40 18.72
CA LEU A 21 29.06 -12.30 19.46
C LEU A 21 30.13 -11.58 18.63
N MET A 22 30.26 -11.89 17.34
CA MET A 22 31.17 -11.21 16.41
C MET A 22 30.83 -9.73 16.24
N THR A 23 29.54 -9.37 16.16
CA THR A 23 29.12 -7.97 16.11
C THR A 23 29.46 -7.24 17.40
N ILE A 24 29.21 -7.85 18.57
CA ILE A 24 29.58 -7.29 19.88
C ILE A 24 31.11 -7.13 20.00
N ILE A 25 31.89 -8.12 19.56
CA ILE A 25 33.37 -8.05 19.58
C ILE A 25 33.87 -6.97 18.62
N THR A 26 33.28 -6.82 17.43
CA THR A 26 33.67 -5.78 16.47
C THR A 26 33.37 -4.38 17.00
N ILE A 27 32.24 -4.20 17.70
CA ILE A 27 31.89 -2.96 18.41
C ILE A 27 32.90 -2.69 19.54
N THR A 28 33.25 -3.71 20.31
CA THR A 28 34.22 -3.58 21.41
C THR A 28 35.61 -3.19 20.88
N VAL A 29 36.07 -3.80 19.78
CA VAL A 29 37.38 -3.50 19.16
C VAL A 29 37.41 -2.11 18.53
N LEU A 30 36.30 -1.61 17.97
CA LEU A 30 36.19 -0.24 17.47
C LEU A 30 36.15 0.78 18.61
N SER A 31 35.59 0.43 19.78
CA SER A 31 35.60 1.29 20.98
C SER A 31 36.97 1.35 21.67
N PHE A 32 37.81 0.31 21.58
CA PHE A 32 39.15 0.30 22.19
C PHE A 32 40.28 0.80 21.27
N SER A 33 40.05 0.90 19.95
CA SER A 33 41.08 1.38 19.00
C SER A 33 41.22 2.91 18.94
N ASN A 34 40.40 3.65 19.70
CA ASN A 34 40.50 5.12 19.78
C ASN A 34 40.74 5.57 21.24
N CYS A 35 41.80 5.04 21.84
CA CYS A 35 42.33 5.54 23.10
C CYS A 35 43.17 6.81 22.84
N LYS A 36 42.49 7.93 22.57
CA LYS A 36 43.01 9.26 22.89
C LYS A 36 42.06 9.88 23.91
N LYS A 37 42.64 10.16 25.09
CA LYS A 37 42.03 10.95 26.15
C LYS A 37 41.54 12.27 25.56
N ASP A 38 40.24 12.50 25.71
CA ASP A 38 39.59 13.77 26.01
C ASP A 38 38.32 13.95 25.17
N GLY A 39 37.18 14.07 25.87
CA GLY A 39 35.98 14.72 25.33
C GLY A 39 34.84 13.82 24.88
N LYS A 40 33.89 13.62 25.81
CA LYS A 40 32.44 13.46 25.64
C LYS A 40 31.89 12.27 24.83
N ASP A 41 30.95 11.60 25.49
CA ASP A 41 30.03 10.53 25.08
C ASP A 41 29.14 10.81 23.84
N GLU A 42 29.53 11.67 22.91
CA GLU A 42 28.73 12.01 21.72
C GLU A 42 28.82 10.93 20.63
N ASN A 43 29.98 10.31 20.43
CA ASN A 43 30.18 9.31 19.36
C ASN A 43 29.47 7.97 19.63
N THR A 44 29.39 7.54 20.89
CA THR A 44 28.68 6.31 21.29
C THR A 44 27.17 6.48 21.16
N ASN A 45 26.65 7.66 21.52
CA ASN A 45 25.24 8.01 21.36
C ASN A 45 24.86 8.17 19.89
N LEU A 46 25.71 8.77 19.05
CA LEU A 46 25.48 8.86 17.59
C LEU A 46 25.45 7.49 16.92
N ALA A 47 26.39 6.60 17.26
CA ALA A 47 26.40 5.23 16.74
C ALA A 47 25.17 4.43 17.17
N LEU A 48 24.73 4.58 18.44
CA LEU A 48 23.52 3.95 18.95
C LEU A 48 22.25 4.56 18.33
N LEU A 49 22.23 5.88 18.07
CA LEU A 49 21.15 6.56 17.36
C LEU A 49 21.06 6.08 15.91
N LEU A 50 22.21 5.94 15.22
CA LEU A 50 22.33 5.45 13.84
C LEU A 50 21.96 3.96 13.74
N LEU A 51 22.36 3.12 14.70
CA LEU A 51 21.94 1.71 14.79
C LEU A 51 20.44 1.59 15.09
N ASN A 52 19.89 2.45 15.95
CA ASN A 52 18.45 2.54 16.19
C ASN A 52 17.69 3.14 15.00
N GLN A 53 18.35 3.93 14.12
CA GLN A 53 17.79 4.39 12.84
C GLN A 53 17.74 3.28 11.79
N LEU A 54 18.64 2.30 11.86
CA LEU A 54 18.68 1.18 10.93
C LEU A 54 17.74 0.02 11.33
N ASN A 55 17.31 -0.06 12.60
CA ASN A 55 16.53 -1.18 13.16
C ASN A 55 15.09 -0.83 13.58
N ALA A 56 14.54 0.33 13.20
CA ALA A 56 13.14 0.64 13.50
C ALA A 56 12.22 -0.41 12.84
N PRO A 57 11.17 -0.91 13.53
CA PRO A 57 10.20 -1.80 12.93
C PRO A 57 9.66 -1.24 11.61
N VAL A 58 9.49 -2.11 10.62
CA VAL A 58 8.92 -1.77 9.32
C VAL A 58 7.79 -2.74 9.02
N LEU A 59 6.58 -2.22 8.88
CA LEU A 59 5.46 -2.99 8.38
C LEU A 59 5.65 -3.21 6.88
N SER A 60 6.22 -4.36 6.52
CA SER A 60 6.42 -4.73 5.13
C SER A 60 5.06 -4.96 4.46
N THR A 61 4.89 -4.39 3.28
CA THR A 61 3.74 -4.63 2.42
C THR A 61 4.24 -5.03 1.04
N ARG A 62 3.47 -5.86 0.35
CA ARG A 62 3.68 -6.24 -1.04
C ARG A 62 2.37 -6.07 -1.80
N LEU A 63 2.45 -5.51 -3.01
CA LEU A 63 1.33 -5.50 -3.94
C LEU A 63 1.63 -6.54 -5.03
N THR A 64 0.67 -7.41 -5.35
CA THR A 64 0.85 -8.50 -6.32
C THR A 64 -0.29 -8.54 -7.32
N ASP A 65 -0.03 -8.93 -8.56
CA ASP A 65 -1.10 -9.53 -9.37
C ASP A 65 -1.40 -10.93 -8.81
N SER A 66 -2.67 -11.23 -8.56
CA SER A 66 -3.13 -12.54 -8.09
C SER A 66 -2.70 -13.69 -9.00
N LYS A 67 -2.48 -13.41 -10.30
CA LYS A 67 -1.93 -14.37 -11.25
C LYS A 67 -0.44 -14.65 -11.06
N LEU A 68 0.32 -13.82 -10.33
CA LEU A 68 1.71 -14.13 -9.95
C LEU A 68 1.81 -15.49 -9.23
N LEU A 69 0.77 -15.85 -8.47
CA LEU A 69 0.69 -17.15 -7.78
C LEU A 69 0.32 -18.32 -8.71
N GLN A 70 -0.14 -18.03 -9.92
CA GLN A 70 -0.60 -19.01 -10.91
C GLN A 70 0.38 -19.19 -12.08
N VAL A 71 1.27 -18.23 -12.34
CA VAL A 71 2.19 -18.30 -13.47
C VAL A 71 3.52 -18.95 -13.07
N SER A 72 3.52 -20.28 -13.02
CA SER A 72 4.68 -21.04 -13.48
C SER A 72 4.43 -21.44 -14.94
N ALA A 73 5.27 -20.90 -15.83
CA ALA A 73 5.44 -21.22 -17.25
C ALA A 73 4.50 -20.58 -18.30
N SER A 74 5.18 -19.96 -19.27
CA SER A 74 4.87 -19.73 -20.70
C SER A 74 3.97 -18.56 -21.15
N SER A 75 4.68 -17.55 -21.67
CA SER A 75 4.45 -16.79 -22.92
C SER A 75 3.18 -15.95 -23.07
N LEU A 76 3.34 -14.64 -22.83
CA LEU A 76 2.58 -13.61 -23.53
C LEU A 76 3.42 -13.13 -24.72
N THR A 77 3.16 -13.70 -25.90
CA THR A 77 3.64 -13.13 -27.17
C THR A 77 2.77 -11.92 -27.52
N SER A 78 3.44 -10.80 -27.73
CA SER A 78 2.87 -9.55 -28.22
C SER A 78 2.47 -9.70 -29.69
N ALA A 79 1.18 -9.55 -30.01
CA ALA A 79 0.72 -9.32 -31.37
C ALA A 79 0.56 -7.80 -31.59
N PRO A 80 1.23 -7.20 -32.58
CA PRO A 80 1.01 -5.81 -32.94
C PRO A 80 -0.22 -5.69 -33.85
N GLY A 81 -1.03 -4.64 -33.65
CA GLY A 81 -2.05 -4.23 -34.62
C GLY A 81 -3.27 -3.57 -34.00
N ALA A 82 -3.30 -2.24 -34.05
CA ALA A 82 -4.54 -1.47 -33.93
C ALA A 82 -5.42 -1.72 -35.16
N SER A 83 -6.65 -2.17 -34.93
CA SER A 83 -7.78 -1.94 -35.85
C SER A 83 -9.09 -1.99 -35.08
N SER A 84 -9.99 -1.13 -35.49
CA SER A 84 -11.32 -0.84 -34.96
C SER A 84 -12.20 -2.08 -34.71
N ASN A 85 -13.03 -1.99 -33.67
CA ASN A 85 -14.12 -2.92 -33.29
C ASN A 85 -13.78 -4.24 -32.58
N PHE A 86 -12.61 -4.37 -31.94
CA PHE A 86 -12.41 -5.49 -31.03
C PHE A 86 -13.01 -5.20 -29.64
N LEU A 87 -13.87 -6.11 -29.17
CA LEU A 87 -14.34 -6.12 -27.79
C LEU A 87 -13.14 -6.09 -26.84
N VAL A 88 -13.21 -5.23 -25.82
CA VAL A 88 -12.18 -5.11 -24.79
C VAL A 88 -12.02 -6.46 -24.08
N SER A 89 -10.78 -6.90 -23.91
CA SER A 89 -10.42 -8.14 -23.20
C SER A 89 -9.32 -7.89 -22.18
N ASN A 90 -9.47 -8.46 -20.98
CA ASN A 90 -8.45 -8.43 -19.93
C ASN A 90 -7.15 -9.15 -20.31
N SER A 91 -7.15 -10.04 -21.32
CA SER A 91 -5.92 -10.70 -21.80
C SER A 91 -4.89 -9.75 -22.42
N ARG A 92 -5.30 -8.53 -22.77
CA ARG A 92 -4.43 -7.48 -23.33
C ARG A 92 -4.03 -6.40 -22.31
N LEU A 93 -4.55 -6.48 -21.09
CA LEU A 93 -4.14 -5.60 -20.01
C LEU A 93 -2.73 -5.99 -19.56
N GLN A 94 -1.78 -5.06 -19.68
CA GLN A 94 -0.37 -5.28 -19.34
C GLN A 94 0.00 -4.73 -17.97
N GLY A 95 -0.75 -3.76 -17.46
CA GLY A 95 -0.57 -3.26 -16.11
C GLY A 95 -1.55 -2.17 -15.72
N VAL A 96 -1.67 -1.94 -14.41
CA VAL A 96 -2.39 -0.83 -13.82
C VAL A 96 -1.39 0.23 -13.37
N TYR A 97 -1.58 1.45 -13.84
CA TYR A 97 -0.79 2.61 -13.52
C TYR A 97 -1.38 3.36 -12.33
N PHE A 98 -0.52 3.85 -11.44
CA PHE A 98 -0.83 4.73 -10.33
C PHE A 98 0.03 5.99 -10.49
N GLY A 99 -0.60 7.13 -10.73
CA GLY A 99 0.10 8.41 -10.77
C GLY A 99 0.74 8.72 -9.42
N GLU A 100 0.05 8.38 -8.33
CA GLU A 100 0.60 8.31 -6.98
C GLU A 100 -0.07 7.19 -6.20
N LEU A 101 0.72 6.47 -5.40
CA LEU A 101 0.26 5.36 -4.58
C LEU A 101 0.61 5.63 -3.12
N GLU A 102 -0.37 5.47 -2.24
CA GLU A 102 -0.19 5.74 -0.83
C GLU A 102 -0.77 4.63 0.06
N ILE A 103 0.01 4.12 1.02
CA ILE A 103 -0.37 2.97 1.86
C ILE A 103 -0.15 3.27 3.34
N PHE A 104 -1.22 3.05 4.13
CA PHE A 104 -1.25 3.29 5.57
C PHE A 104 -1.97 2.16 6.30
N ALA A 105 -1.47 1.81 7.47
CA ALA A 105 -2.22 1.03 8.45
C ALA A 105 -2.70 1.97 9.58
N TYR A 106 -3.85 1.69 10.15
CA TYR A 106 -4.47 2.49 11.21
C TYR A 106 -4.85 1.63 12.40
N ASP A 107 -4.74 2.23 13.56
CA ASP A 107 -5.03 1.64 14.87
C ASP A 107 -5.96 2.62 15.61
N TYR A 108 -7.20 2.18 15.83
CA TYR A 108 -8.29 2.98 16.37
C TYR A 108 -8.26 2.97 17.90
N ARG A 109 -7.88 4.11 18.48
CA ARG A 109 -7.62 4.25 19.91
C ARG A 109 -8.29 5.50 20.46
N PRO A 110 -9.63 5.59 20.44
CA PRO A 110 -10.33 6.77 20.92
C PRO A 110 -10.02 7.03 22.40
N GLY A 111 -9.73 8.28 22.74
CA GLY A 111 -9.45 8.70 24.11
C GLY A 111 -8.02 8.46 24.62
N GLU A 112 -7.16 7.80 23.84
CA GLU A 112 -5.75 7.68 24.18
C GLU A 112 -5.04 9.03 24.17
N THR A 113 -4.17 9.25 25.15
CA THR A 113 -3.46 10.54 25.32
C THR A 113 -2.34 10.74 24.31
N ASN A 114 -1.75 9.65 23.82
CA ASN A 114 -0.62 9.67 22.89
C ASN A 114 -0.96 8.85 21.64
N GLN A 115 -1.23 9.56 20.55
CA GLN A 115 -1.41 8.95 19.24
C GLN A 115 -0.09 8.95 18.45
N GLU A 116 0.23 7.84 17.81
CA GLU A 116 1.48 7.66 17.06
C GLU A 116 1.26 7.91 15.56
N GLY A 117 2.05 8.81 14.96
CA GLY A 117 1.90 9.18 13.55
C GLY A 117 2.89 10.25 13.09
N ASN A 118 3.57 10.03 11.95
CA ASN A 118 4.53 11.00 11.39
C ASN A 118 3.90 12.17 10.61
N PHE A 119 2.58 12.14 10.39
CA PHE A 119 1.87 13.09 9.52
C PHE A 119 0.77 13.85 10.25
N GLY A 120 0.93 13.99 11.57
CA GLY A 120 -0.12 14.42 12.48
C GLY A 120 -1.13 13.29 12.65
N SER A 121 -1.19 12.70 13.84
CA SER A 121 -2.27 11.83 14.25
C SER A 121 -3.49 12.68 14.63
N GLY A 122 -4.68 12.30 14.16
CA GLY A 122 -5.89 12.84 14.76
C GLY A 122 -6.16 12.21 16.11
N ARG A 123 -7.15 12.74 16.82
CA ARG A 123 -7.38 12.47 18.25
C ARG A 123 -7.56 10.99 18.59
N ASP A 124 -8.14 10.22 17.68
CA ASP A 124 -8.55 8.84 17.93
C ASP A 124 -7.73 7.81 17.17
N TRP A 125 -6.77 8.23 16.34
CA TRP A 125 -6.10 7.32 15.43
C TRP A 125 -4.59 7.40 15.56
N SER A 126 -3.98 6.23 15.69
CA SER A 126 -2.60 6.05 15.30
C SER A 126 -2.52 5.48 13.92
N HIS A 127 -1.50 5.87 13.18
CA HIS A 127 -1.32 5.39 11.83
C HIS A 127 0.13 5.02 11.62
N TRP A 128 0.37 4.01 10.79
CA TRP A 128 1.70 3.61 10.38
C TRP A 128 1.83 3.83 8.87
N ALA A 129 2.66 4.80 8.51
CA ALA A 129 3.01 5.07 7.12
C ALA A 129 3.92 3.96 6.57
N ILE A 130 3.40 3.19 5.61
CA ILE A 130 4.17 2.16 4.91
C ILE A 130 4.80 2.77 3.67
N ALA A 131 3.96 3.42 2.87
CA ALA A 131 4.34 3.96 1.57
C ALA A 131 3.66 5.33 1.38
N PRO A 132 4.14 6.40 2.02
CA PRO A 132 3.52 7.71 1.94
C PRO A 132 3.72 8.36 0.57
N SER A 133 2.77 9.21 0.20
CA SER A 133 2.85 10.13 -0.94
C SER A 133 3.96 11.18 -0.77
N GLY A 134 4.32 11.89 -1.85
CA GLY A 134 5.27 13.00 -1.85
C GLY A 134 6.74 12.62 -2.11
N TYR A 135 6.98 11.38 -2.55
CA TYR A 135 8.30 10.89 -2.99
C TYR A 135 8.27 10.57 -4.48
N GLU A 136 9.35 10.83 -5.22
CA GLU A 136 9.37 10.54 -6.66
C GLU A 136 9.15 9.05 -6.94
N GLU A 137 9.66 8.20 -6.07
CA GLU A 137 9.50 6.76 -6.11
C GLU A 137 8.04 6.32 -5.94
N SER A 138 7.23 7.08 -5.19
CA SER A 138 5.79 6.83 -4.97
C SER A 138 4.91 7.17 -6.18
N ARG A 139 5.48 7.85 -7.17
CA ARG A 139 4.77 8.38 -8.34
C ARG A 139 4.96 7.52 -9.57
N LYS A 140 4.00 7.56 -10.50
CA LYS A 140 4.09 6.91 -11.82
C LYS A 140 4.46 5.42 -11.75
N ILE A 141 3.86 4.70 -10.82
CA ILE A 141 4.12 3.28 -10.58
C ILE A 141 3.18 2.47 -11.45
N VAL A 142 3.63 1.33 -11.96
CA VAL A 142 2.77 0.34 -12.63
C VAL A 142 2.90 -1.00 -11.92
N LEU A 143 1.77 -1.59 -11.54
CA LEU A 143 1.68 -3.02 -11.27
C LEU A 143 1.50 -3.73 -12.61
N LYS A 144 2.56 -4.37 -13.12
CA LYS A 144 2.46 -5.14 -14.36
C LYS A 144 1.73 -6.46 -14.11
N ALA A 145 1.03 -6.95 -15.14
CA ALA A 145 0.39 -8.26 -15.11
C ALA A 145 1.42 -9.36 -14.82
N GLY A 146 1.12 -10.21 -13.84
CA GLY A 146 2.01 -11.27 -13.36
C GLY A 146 3.24 -10.79 -12.58
N GLU A 147 3.28 -9.53 -12.12
CA GLU A 147 4.40 -8.99 -11.33
C GLU A 147 3.97 -8.58 -9.89
N GLN A 148 4.92 -8.03 -9.14
CA GLN A 148 4.73 -7.47 -7.81
C GLN A 148 5.42 -6.11 -7.65
N ILE A 149 4.92 -5.29 -6.73
CA ILE A 149 5.56 -4.07 -6.25
C ILE A 149 5.85 -4.23 -4.76
N ASN A 150 7.08 -3.87 -4.37
CA ASN A 150 7.45 -3.75 -2.96
C ASN A 150 7.51 -2.24 -2.63
N PRO A 151 6.46 -1.67 -2.01
CA PRO A 151 6.36 -0.24 -1.75
C PRO A 151 7.25 0.25 -0.61
N GLU A 152 8.57 0.08 -0.75
CA GLU A 152 9.58 0.40 0.26
C GLU A 152 10.31 1.74 0.01
N TRP A 153 9.67 2.67 -0.71
CA TRP A 153 10.29 3.95 -1.04
C TRP A 153 10.40 4.92 0.13
N TYR A 154 9.70 4.67 1.25
CA TYR A 154 9.85 5.53 2.43
C TYR A 154 11.26 5.33 3.01
N PRO A 155 12.17 6.32 2.95
CA PRO A 155 13.55 6.09 3.36
C PRO A 155 13.64 5.79 4.85
N ALA A 156 14.49 4.84 5.24
CA ALA A 156 14.62 4.36 6.61
C ALA A 156 14.82 5.48 7.64
N SER A 157 15.58 6.53 7.27
CA SER A 157 15.82 7.71 8.12
C SER A 157 14.58 8.54 8.43
N ARG A 158 13.52 8.42 7.63
CA ARG A 158 12.25 9.12 7.79
C ARG A 158 11.12 8.20 8.25
N ARG A 159 11.32 6.88 8.24
CA ARG A 159 10.28 5.90 8.62
C ARG A 159 9.74 6.20 10.00
N GLN A 160 8.43 6.06 10.14
CA GLN A 160 7.76 6.23 11.42
C GLN A 160 8.30 5.21 12.42
N ARG A 161 8.65 5.70 13.60
CA ARG A 161 8.94 4.85 14.75
C ARG A 161 7.68 4.72 15.57
N MET A 162 7.34 3.49 15.87
CA MET A 162 6.38 3.19 16.92
C MET A 162 7.16 3.28 18.24
N THR A 163 6.97 4.38 18.96
CA THR A 163 7.86 4.79 20.07
C THR A 163 7.44 4.21 21.41
N THR A 164 6.22 3.70 21.53
CA THR A 164 5.67 3.21 22.80
C THR A 164 5.99 1.75 23.10
N GLY A 165 6.64 1.01 22.18
CA GLY A 165 6.98 -0.40 22.38
C GLY A 165 5.78 -1.34 22.52
N ARG A 166 4.56 -0.81 22.33
CA ARG A 166 3.30 -1.56 22.33
C ARG A 166 3.12 -2.32 21.03
N ASP A 167 2.20 -3.27 21.03
CA ASP A 167 1.75 -3.85 19.77
C ASP A 167 0.88 -2.86 18.98
N PHE A 168 0.99 -2.90 17.65
CA PHE A 168 0.15 -2.10 16.75
C PHE A 168 -0.98 -2.97 16.20
N GLU A 169 -2.22 -2.58 16.46
CA GLU A 169 -3.41 -3.31 16.02
C GLU A 169 -3.95 -2.66 14.74
N ILE A 170 -4.02 -3.41 13.65
CA ILE A 170 -4.53 -2.87 12.40
C ILE A 170 -6.05 -2.94 12.43
N ASP A 171 -6.71 -1.81 12.67
CA ASP A 171 -8.16 -1.64 12.56
C ASP A 171 -8.61 -1.42 11.13
N ALA A 172 -7.84 -0.61 10.42
CA ALA A 172 -8.04 -0.29 9.02
C ALA A 172 -6.71 -0.30 8.28
N PHE A 173 -6.71 -0.82 7.05
CA PHE A 173 -5.55 -0.79 6.16
C PHE A 173 -5.97 -0.17 4.84
N GLU A 174 -5.30 0.92 4.45
CA GLU A 174 -5.69 1.72 3.30
C GLU A 174 -4.65 1.67 2.19
N ILE A 175 -5.18 1.59 0.97
CA ILE A 175 -4.47 1.80 -0.28
C ILE A 175 -5.20 2.91 -1.02
N ALA A 176 -4.60 4.09 -1.03
CA ALA A 176 -5.09 5.21 -1.83
C ALA A 176 -4.38 5.22 -3.18
N MET A 177 -5.17 5.21 -4.23
CA MET A 177 -4.74 5.16 -5.62
C MET A 177 -5.16 6.47 -6.28
N PHE A 178 -4.16 7.23 -6.74
CA PHE A 178 -4.35 8.52 -7.38
C PHE A 178 -3.97 8.43 -8.85
N ASP A 179 -4.72 9.14 -9.70
CA ASP A 179 -4.46 9.27 -11.14
C ASP A 179 -4.22 7.92 -11.79
N THR A 180 -5.14 7.01 -11.52
CA THR A 180 -5.06 5.64 -12.00
C THR A 180 -5.22 5.58 -13.51
N GLY A 181 -4.47 4.69 -14.14
CA GLY A 181 -4.52 4.42 -15.57
C GLY A 181 -4.25 2.96 -15.86
N ILE A 182 -4.18 2.62 -17.15
CA ILE A 182 -3.80 1.28 -17.61
C ILE A 182 -2.78 1.36 -18.74
N VAL A 183 -1.95 0.33 -18.82
CA VAL A 183 -1.22 0.00 -20.04
C VAL A 183 -1.95 -1.17 -20.70
N TYR A 184 -2.48 -0.92 -21.89
CA TYR A 184 -3.32 -1.86 -22.62
C TYR A 184 -2.84 -1.97 -24.06
N ASN A 185 -2.47 -3.18 -24.49
CA ASN A 185 -2.04 -3.44 -25.87
C ASN A 185 -0.95 -2.49 -26.40
N ASN A 186 0.04 -2.15 -25.57
CA ASN A 186 1.11 -1.18 -25.80
C ASN A 186 0.60 0.23 -26.09
N GLU A 187 -0.46 0.65 -25.41
CA GLU A 187 -0.94 2.02 -25.37
C GLU A 187 -1.27 2.38 -23.91
N PHE A 188 -1.06 3.64 -23.54
CA PHE A 188 -1.38 4.16 -22.21
C PHE A 188 -2.74 4.85 -22.22
N TYR A 189 -3.57 4.52 -21.24
CA TYR A 189 -4.85 5.14 -21.01
C TYR A 189 -4.94 5.62 -19.57
N GLY A 190 -4.87 6.92 -19.34
CA GLY A 190 -4.98 7.50 -18.00
C GLY A 190 -4.86 9.02 -18.02
N GLU A 191 -4.88 9.64 -16.85
CA GLU A 191 -4.55 11.05 -16.74
C GLU A 191 -3.04 11.26 -16.84
N TYR A 192 -2.65 12.32 -17.54
CA TYR A 192 -1.30 12.86 -17.55
C TYR A 192 -1.41 14.39 -17.54
N TYR A 193 -0.54 15.03 -16.76
CA TYR A 193 -0.57 16.47 -16.53
C TYR A 193 0.40 17.20 -17.45
N TYR A 194 0.14 18.50 -17.65
CA TYR A 194 1.14 19.45 -18.12
C TYR A 194 1.72 20.16 -16.90
N ASN A 195 3.03 20.40 -16.85
CA ASN A 195 3.64 21.09 -15.70
C ASN A 195 3.00 22.48 -15.49
N GLU A 196 2.56 22.76 -14.26
CA GLU A 196 2.14 24.09 -13.86
C GLU A 196 3.28 25.11 -14.05
N GLY A 197 2.99 26.25 -14.66
CA GLY A 197 3.98 27.32 -14.92
C GLY A 197 4.08 27.79 -16.38
N GLY A 198 3.13 27.44 -17.25
CA GLY A 198 3.12 27.90 -18.64
C GLY A 198 4.10 27.17 -19.56
N SER A 199 4.70 26.07 -19.10
CA SER A 199 5.47 25.18 -19.97
C SER A 199 4.52 24.23 -20.70
N THR A 200 4.67 24.10 -22.02
CA THR A 200 3.96 23.12 -22.86
C THR A 200 4.45 21.69 -22.69
N LYS A 201 5.33 21.43 -21.70
CA LYS A 201 5.93 20.11 -21.50
C LYS A 201 4.99 19.23 -20.70
N GLU A 202 4.45 18.25 -21.40
CA GLU A 202 3.74 17.11 -20.84
C GLU A 202 4.63 16.43 -19.78
N VAL A 203 4.06 16.15 -18.61
CA VAL A 203 4.67 15.27 -17.63
C VAL A 203 4.53 13.86 -18.19
N GLU A 204 5.59 13.39 -18.83
CA GLU A 204 5.64 12.07 -19.44
C GLU A 204 5.28 10.97 -18.41
N PRO A 205 4.16 10.24 -18.58
CA PRO A 205 3.87 9.06 -17.78
C PRO A 205 4.82 7.92 -18.20
N LEU A 206 4.94 6.89 -17.37
CA LEU A 206 5.69 5.66 -17.69
C LEU A 206 7.21 5.81 -17.94
N THR A 207 7.82 6.96 -17.63
CA THR A 207 9.28 7.15 -17.79
C THR A 207 10.15 6.17 -17.02
N LYS A 208 9.61 5.56 -15.96
CA LYS A 208 10.27 4.49 -15.17
C LYS A 208 10.32 3.14 -15.89
N TYR A 209 9.58 2.98 -16.98
CA TYR A 209 9.39 1.72 -17.71
C TYR A 209 9.84 1.92 -19.16
N PRO A 210 11.13 1.67 -19.49
CA PRO A 210 11.70 1.95 -20.80
C PRO A 210 10.91 1.35 -21.96
N GLU A 211 10.38 0.15 -21.79
CA GLU A 211 9.54 -0.57 -22.75
C GLU A 211 8.23 0.17 -23.11
N TRP A 212 7.78 1.08 -22.23
CA TRP A 212 6.54 1.85 -22.39
C TRP A 212 6.77 3.36 -22.48
N SER A 213 8.02 3.81 -22.45
CA SER A 213 8.36 5.24 -22.48
C SER A 213 7.93 5.97 -23.77
N GLY A 214 7.67 5.22 -24.85
CA GLY A 214 7.31 5.79 -26.17
C GLY A 214 5.98 5.27 -26.75
N ILE A 215 5.13 4.65 -25.94
CA ILE A 215 3.84 4.14 -26.43
C ILE A 215 2.83 5.27 -26.66
N PRO A 216 1.84 5.10 -27.57
CA PRO A 216 0.74 6.05 -27.71
C PRO A 216 0.01 6.27 -26.38
N LYS A 217 -0.48 7.48 -26.17
CA LYS A 217 -1.14 7.90 -24.93
C LYS A 217 -2.51 8.47 -25.23
N HIS A 218 -3.47 8.10 -24.41
CA HIS A 218 -4.86 8.50 -24.52
C HIS A 218 -5.31 9.05 -23.17
N ARG A 219 -5.71 10.32 -23.16
CA ARG A 219 -6.23 10.93 -21.93
C ARG A 219 -7.61 10.35 -21.64
N VAL A 220 -7.74 9.73 -20.48
CA VAL A 220 -9.00 9.21 -19.95
C VAL A 220 -9.01 9.35 -18.43
N TRP A 221 -10.20 9.45 -17.86
CA TRP A 221 -10.46 9.28 -16.44
C TRP A 221 -11.09 7.91 -16.21
N PRO A 222 -10.30 6.87 -15.88
CA PRO A 222 -10.87 5.59 -15.50
C PRO A 222 -11.79 5.76 -14.30
N THR A 223 -12.89 5.02 -14.33
CA THR A 223 -13.91 5.05 -13.30
C THR A 223 -13.90 3.75 -12.51
N PHE A 224 -14.49 3.81 -11.31
CA PHE A 224 -14.65 2.67 -10.42
C PHE A 224 -16.13 2.39 -10.22
N SER A 225 -16.49 1.11 -10.17
CA SER A 225 -17.87 0.70 -9.91
C SER A 225 -18.36 1.29 -8.59
N GLY A 226 -19.61 1.79 -8.57
CA GLY A 226 -20.23 2.37 -7.39
C GLY A 226 -19.98 3.87 -7.17
N PHE A 227 -19.23 4.54 -8.05
CA PHE A 227 -19.03 5.99 -7.99
C PHE A 227 -19.45 6.66 -9.30
N THR A 228 -20.11 7.81 -9.17
CA THR A 228 -20.51 8.65 -10.32
C THR A 228 -19.56 9.81 -10.56
N SER A 229 -18.73 10.16 -9.57
CA SER A 229 -17.77 11.25 -9.72
C SER A 229 -16.50 10.78 -10.44
N PRO A 230 -16.03 11.51 -11.45
CA PRO A 230 -14.80 11.19 -12.19
C PRO A 230 -13.53 11.55 -11.40
N TYR A 231 -13.60 11.71 -10.07
CA TYR A 231 -12.41 11.96 -9.28
C TYR A 231 -11.47 10.76 -9.41
N ASN A 232 -10.26 11.01 -9.89
CA ASN A 232 -9.19 10.04 -10.09
C ASN A 232 -8.56 9.53 -8.78
N ILE A 233 -9.27 9.64 -7.67
CA ILE A 233 -8.81 9.29 -6.34
C ILE A 233 -9.80 8.29 -5.77
N VAL A 234 -9.30 7.10 -5.45
CA VAL A 234 -10.04 6.09 -4.71
C VAL A 234 -9.17 5.55 -3.59
N SER A 235 -9.76 5.46 -2.39
CA SER A 235 -9.14 4.79 -1.25
C SER A 235 -9.85 3.46 -1.03
N VAL A 236 -9.11 2.36 -1.18
CA VAL A 236 -9.60 1.04 -0.78
C VAL A 236 -9.13 0.80 0.65
N ILE A 237 -10.09 0.67 1.57
CA ILE A 237 -9.84 0.55 3.01
C ILE A 237 -10.34 -0.81 3.47
N PHE A 238 -9.42 -1.68 3.84
CA PHE A 238 -9.74 -2.94 4.50
C PHE A 238 -10.04 -2.65 5.96
N VAL A 239 -11.25 -2.97 6.43
CA VAL A 239 -11.71 -2.70 7.80
C VAL A 239 -12.04 -4.02 8.48
N ARG A 240 -11.74 -4.15 9.78
CA ARG A 240 -12.08 -5.35 10.55
C ARG A 240 -13.58 -5.70 10.43
N SER A 241 -13.89 -6.98 10.26
CA SER A 241 -15.24 -7.46 9.92
C SER A 241 -16.28 -7.35 11.04
N ASP A 242 -15.84 -7.18 12.28
CA ASP A 242 -16.68 -6.87 13.45
C ASP A 242 -17.16 -5.41 13.46
N ILE A 243 -16.45 -4.48 12.80
CA ILE A 243 -16.92 -3.09 12.59
C ILE A 243 -17.70 -2.98 11.27
N LEU A 244 -17.14 -3.52 10.19
CA LEU A 244 -17.74 -3.45 8.86
C LEU A 244 -18.34 -4.80 8.47
N THR A 245 -19.66 -4.87 8.41
CA THR A 245 -20.39 -6.14 8.21
C THR A 245 -20.42 -6.62 6.75
N GLY A 246 -20.09 -5.74 5.81
CA GLY A 246 -20.09 -6.02 4.38
C GLY A 246 -19.37 -4.94 3.59
N ALA A 247 -18.94 -5.23 2.36
CA ALA A 247 -18.31 -4.22 1.52
C ALA A 247 -19.26 -3.05 1.24
N ALA A 248 -18.70 -1.85 1.11
CA ALA A 248 -19.46 -0.65 0.80
C ALA A 248 -18.62 0.34 0.00
N ASN A 249 -19.24 0.98 -1.00
CA ASN A 249 -18.69 2.15 -1.67
C ASN A 249 -19.32 3.35 -0.97
N VAL A 250 -18.50 4.29 -0.52
CA VAL A 250 -18.92 5.46 0.24
C VAL A 250 -18.30 6.68 -0.39
N GLN A 251 -19.15 7.62 -0.81
CA GLN A 251 -18.72 8.92 -1.27
C GLN A 251 -18.80 9.90 -0.11
N ILE A 252 -17.67 10.49 0.25
CA ILE A 252 -17.58 11.56 1.25
C ILE A 252 -17.91 12.89 0.58
N GLN A 253 -18.77 13.66 1.25
CA GLN A 253 -19.09 15.03 0.89
C GLN A 253 -18.45 15.98 1.88
N TRP A 254 -17.76 16.97 1.34
CA TRP A 254 -17.20 18.06 2.13
C TRP A 254 -18.08 19.30 1.97
N ASN A 255 -18.25 20.05 3.06
CA ASN A 255 -18.87 21.37 2.97
C ASN A 255 -18.02 22.32 2.11
N GLN A 256 -18.57 23.48 1.74
CA GLN A 256 -17.88 24.45 0.87
C GLN A 256 -16.52 24.93 1.41
N GLU A 257 -16.33 24.87 2.72
CA GLU A 257 -15.10 25.26 3.40
C GLU A 257 -14.08 24.11 3.52
N ASN A 258 -14.43 22.90 3.08
CA ASN A 258 -13.63 21.67 3.22
C ASN A 258 -13.21 21.35 4.67
N THR A 259 -14.06 21.68 5.64
CA THR A 259 -13.81 21.56 7.08
C THR A 259 -14.61 20.45 7.74
N PHE A 260 -15.80 20.14 7.22
CA PHE A 260 -16.69 19.14 7.82
C PHE A 260 -17.06 18.07 6.77
N PRO A 261 -16.48 16.86 6.86
CA PRO A 261 -16.88 15.75 6.02
C PRO A 261 -18.21 15.16 6.48
N SER A 262 -18.93 14.57 5.54
CA SER A 262 -20.17 13.83 5.78
C SER A 262 -20.29 12.68 4.80
N ILE A 263 -21.07 11.66 5.15
CA ILE A 263 -21.36 10.56 4.23
C ILE A 263 -22.42 11.02 3.25
N GLY A 264 -22.06 11.01 1.96
CA GLY A 264 -22.97 11.28 0.85
C GLY A 264 -23.63 10.01 0.33
N SER A 265 -23.24 9.58 -0.88
CA SER A 265 -23.79 8.37 -1.49
C SER A 265 -23.12 7.10 -0.96
N THR A 266 -23.90 6.03 -0.85
CA THR A 266 -23.42 4.72 -0.40
C THR A 266 -24.01 3.60 -1.26
N SER A 267 -23.25 2.52 -1.50
CA SER A 267 -23.76 1.36 -2.27
C SER A 267 -24.72 0.48 -1.48
N ARG A 268 -24.77 0.63 -0.16
CA ARG A 268 -25.74 0.01 0.76
C ARG A 268 -25.97 0.90 1.98
N VAL A 269 -27.05 0.62 2.72
CA VAL A 269 -27.27 1.25 4.02
C VAL A 269 -26.14 0.85 4.98
N LEU A 270 -25.58 1.86 5.65
CA LEU A 270 -24.56 1.70 6.69
C LEU A 270 -25.23 1.72 8.07
N THR A 271 -24.68 0.97 9.01
CA THR A 271 -25.06 1.12 10.42
C THR A 271 -24.51 2.45 10.98
N SER A 272 -25.03 2.89 12.12
CA SER A 272 -24.50 4.06 12.81
C SER A 272 -23.05 3.85 13.26
N GLU A 273 -22.69 2.63 13.67
CA GLU A 273 -21.32 2.27 14.03
C GLU A 273 -20.38 2.36 12.83
N GLU A 274 -20.76 1.78 11.69
CA GLU A 274 -20.00 1.86 10.43
C GLU A 274 -19.80 3.33 10.03
N SER A 275 -20.87 4.12 10.08
CA SER A 275 -20.84 5.54 9.70
C SER A 275 -19.95 6.38 10.61
N ASN A 276 -20.04 6.17 11.92
CA ASN A 276 -19.19 6.87 12.91
C ASN A 276 -17.72 6.49 12.76
N PHE A 277 -17.43 5.21 12.52
CA PHE A 277 -16.06 4.74 12.28
C PHE A 277 -15.46 5.39 11.02
N ILE A 278 -16.21 5.38 9.90
CA ILE A 278 -15.77 5.98 8.63
C ILE A 278 -15.50 7.48 8.82
N LEU A 279 -16.45 8.21 9.42
CA LEU A 279 -16.30 9.64 9.65
C LEU A 279 -15.14 9.95 10.58
N SER A 280 -14.96 9.18 11.66
CA SER A 280 -13.81 9.32 12.54
C SER A 280 -12.49 9.13 11.79
N LEU A 281 -12.38 8.12 10.92
CA LEU A 281 -11.18 7.93 10.10
C LEU A 281 -10.96 9.07 9.11
N VAL A 282 -12.02 9.58 8.48
CA VAL A 282 -11.95 10.70 7.53
C VAL A 282 -11.54 12.01 8.21
N GLU A 283 -12.05 12.27 9.41
CA GLU A 283 -11.78 13.49 10.18
C GLU A 283 -10.44 13.46 10.94
N HIS A 284 -10.05 12.27 11.40
CA HIS A 284 -8.98 12.09 12.38
C HIS A 284 -7.91 11.06 11.96
N GLY A 285 -8.02 10.44 10.80
CA GLY A 285 -6.95 9.65 10.19
C GLY A 285 -5.80 10.52 9.68
N THR A 286 -5.14 10.12 8.60
CA THR A 286 -4.09 10.98 8.04
C THR A 286 -4.69 12.24 7.42
N LYS A 287 -4.11 13.40 7.73
CA LYS A 287 -4.50 14.69 7.14
C LYS A 287 -3.85 14.97 5.77
N ARG A 288 -3.23 13.96 5.15
CA ARG A 288 -2.49 14.13 3.90
C ARG A 288 -3.39 14.23 2.67
N ARG A 289 -4.65 13.81 2.79
CA ARG A 289 -5.53 13.63 1.64
C ARG A 289 -6.96 14.03 1.93
N PHE A 290 -7.66 14.35 0.86
CA PHE A 290 -9.12 14.43 0.84
C PHE A 290 -9.67 13.04 0.55
N TYR A 291 -10.34 12.47 1.53
CA TYR A 291 -11.15 11.28 1.33
C TYR A 291 -12.39 11.68 0.52
N LEU A 292 -12.53 11.12 -0.69
CA LEU A 292 -13.67 11.40 -1.58
C LEU A 292 -14.40 10.12 -1.92
N ASN A 293 -13.75 9.17 -2.57
CA ASN A 293 -14.32 7.87 -2.94
C ASN A 293 -13.67 6.78 -2.10
N LEU A 294 -14.44 6.13 -1.22
CA LEU A 294 -13.97 5.07 -0.33
C LEU A 294 -14.59 3.73 -0.73
N VAL A 295 -13.76 2.73 -0.99
CA VAL A 295 -14.21 1.34 -1.07
C VAL A 295 -13.81 0.64 0.21
N LEU A 296 -14.80 0.36 1.05
CA LEU A 296 -14.62 -0.31 2.32
C LEU A 296 -14.77 -1.81 2.11
N VAL A 297 -13.77 -2.59 2.55
CA VAL A 297 -13.72 -4.04 2.36
C VAL A 297 -13.54 -4.71 3.72
N PRO A 298 -14.47 -5.57 4.16
CA PRO A 298 -14.29 -6.26 5.42
C PRO A 298 -13.15 -7.28 5.32
N TYR A 299 -12.34 -7.39 6.35
CA TYR A 299 -11.31 -8.43 6.47
C TYR A 299 -11.35 -9.08 7.86
N ASP A 300 -10.86 -10.31 7.94
CA ASP A 300 -10.81 -11.10 9.17
C ASP A 300 -9.67 -10.64 10.09
N GLY A 301 -9.80 -9.43 10.61
CA GLY A 301 -8.87 -8.77 11.52
C GLY A 301 -9.24 -8.91 13.00
N PRO A 302 -8.62 -8.09 13.86
CA PRO A 302 -7.45 -7.27 13.55
C PRO A 302 -6.18 -8.12 13.37
N TYR A 303 -5.21 -7.59 12.62
CA TYR A 303 -3.84 -8.11 12.67
C TYR A 303 -3.02 -7.27 13.65
N THR A 304 -2.47 -7.92 14.67
CA THR A 304 -1.67 -7.26 15.69
C THR A 304 -0.20 -7.49 15.42
N PHE A 305 0.57 -6.42 15.20
CA PHE A 305 2.02 -6.51 14.98
C PHE A 305 2.78 -6.19 16.27
N THR A 306 3.66 -7.11 16.68
CA THR A 306 4.50 -6.96 17.85
C THR A 306 5.95 -6.63 17.48
N PHE A 307 6.58 -5.72 18.21
CA PHE A 307 7.92 -5.20 17.92
C PHE A 307 9.05 -6.00 18.57
N ASP A 308 8.83 -6.39 19.82
CA ASP A 308 9.80 -7.11 20.65
C ASP A 308 9.33 -8.51 21.06
N GLY A 309 8.10 -8.88 20.69
CA GLY A 309 7.47 -10.16 21.03
C GLY A 309 7.59 -11.25 19.98
N GLU A 310 7.25 -12.47 20.38
CA GLU A 310 7.07 -13.60 19.46
C GLU A 310 5.66 -13.57 18.84
N SER A 311 5.51 -14.30 17.73
CA SER A 311 4.21 -14.46 17.08
C SER A 311 3.33 -15.45 17.84
N ASP A 312 2.05 -15.13 17.99
CA ASP A 312 0.99 -16.00 18.48
C ASP A 312 -0.17 -15.92 17.49
N GLU A 313 -0.12 -16.77 16.46
CA GLU A 313 -1.11 -16.77 15.38
C GLU A 313 -2.53 -17.09 15.88
N SER A 314 -2.65 -17.84 16.98
CA SER A 314 -3.95 -18.14 17.59
C SER A 314 -4.66 -16.90 18.13
N LYS A 315 -3.89 -15.84 18.41
CA LYS A 315 -4.37 -14.53 18.83
C LYS A 315 -4.20 -13.46 17.75
N LYS A 316 -3.94 -13.86 16.50
CA LYS A 316 -3.63 -12.95 15.38
C LYS A 316 -2.52 -11.93 15.73
N LYS A 317 -1.52 -12.36 16.50
CA LYS A 317 -0.36 -11.55 16.89
C LYS A 317 0.88 -12.01 16.13
N TYR A 318 1.56 -11.08 15.45
CA TYR A 318 2.58 -11.37 14.46
C TYR A 318 3.83 -10.53 14.69
N ALA A 319 4.99 -11.18 14.74
CA ALA A 319 6.26 -10.47 14.83
C ALA A 319 6.56 -9.80 13.49
N TRP A 320 6.75 -8.48 13.48
CA TRP A 320 6.88 -7.69 12.24
C TRP A 320 8.05 -8.14 11.35
N GLN A 321 9.10 -8.71 11.93
CA GLN A 321 10.25 -9.23 11.18
C GLN A 321 9.90 -10.45 10.34
N ASN A 322 8.88 -11.20 10.74
CA ASN A 322 8.53 -12.51 10.15
C ASN A 322 7.32 -12.44 9.23
N TYR A 323 6.54 -11.35 9.28
CA TYR A 323 5.29 -11.22 8.54
C TYR A 323 5.24 -9.95 7.70
N GLU A 324 4.54 -10.03 6.58
CA GLU A 324 4.21 -8.92 5.70
C GLU A 324 2.71 -8.95 5.33
N ILE A 325 2.19 -7.79 4.96
CA ILE A 325 0.83 -7.67 4.41
C ILE A 325 0.94 -7.78 2.89
N ASN A 326 0.28 -8.77 2.30
CA ASN A 326 0.14 -8.85 0.85
C ASN A 326 -1.22 -8.31 0.45
N VAL A 327 -1.23 -7.45 -0.56
CA VAL A 327 -2.44 -7.00 -1.23
C VAL A 327 -2.38 -7.51 -2.67
N SER A 328 -3.33 -8.36 -3.03
CA SER A 328 -3.44 -8.91 -4.38
C SER A 328 -4.48 -8.18 -5.21
N PHE A 329 -4.13 -7.89 -6.46
CA PHE A 329 -4.97 -7.33 -7.51
C PHE A 329 -5.29 -8.44 -8.52
N ASP A 330 -6.53 -8.59 -8.95
CA ASP A 330 -6.92 -9.49 -10.04
C ASP A 330 -6.91 -8.75 -11.38
N LEU A 331 -5.74 -8.68 -12.00
CA LEU A 331 -5.62 -8.09 -13.34
C LEU A 331 -6.22 -8.99 -14.43
N GLY A 332 -6.55 -10.25 -14.12
CA GLY A 332 -7.36 -11.10 -14.99
C GLY A 332 -8.79 -10.62 -15.16
N ASN A 333 -9.29 -9.85 -14.20
CA ASN A 333 -10.57 -9.15 -14.23
C ASN A 333 -10.37 -7.65 -13.98
N GLY A 334 -9.27 -7.07 -14.49
CA GLY A 334 -8.90 -5.69 -14.22
C GLY A 334 -9.84 -4.65 -14.85
N LEU A 335 -10.53 -4.99 -15.93
CA LEU A 335 -11.47 -4.13 -16.67
C LEU A 335 -12.84 -4.77 -16.76
N ASP A 336 -13.89 -3.94 -16.68
CA ASP A 336 -15.21 -4.32 -17.18
C ASP A 336 -15.13 -4.36 -18.71
N THR A 337 -15.40 -5.52 -19.31
CA THR A 337 -15.28 -5.75 -20.75
C THR A 337 -16.57 -5.46 -21.51
N ASN A 338 -17.65 -5.04 -20.83
CA ASN A 338 -18.87 -4.60 -21.47
C ASN A 338 -18.62 -3.30 -22.25
N PRO A 339 -18.87 -3.25 -23.58
CA PRO A 339 -18.68 -2.04 -24.38
C PRO A 339 -19.50 -0.83 -23.90
N ALA A 340 -20.60 -1.06 -23.18
CA ALA A 340 -21.37 0.03 -22.57
C ALA A 340 -20.60 0.74 -21.45
N ASN A 341 -19.65 0.06 -20.81
CA ASN A 341 -18.90 0.54 -19.65
C ASN A 341 -17.46 0.90 -20.00
N THR A 342 -16.82 0.11 -20.87
CA THR A 342 -15.44 0.34 -21.33
C THR A 342 -15.38 0.30 -22.85
N ASP A 343 -14.91 1.40 -23.44
CA ASP A 343 -14.68 1.56 -24.88
C ASP A 343 -13.39 2.36 -25.08
N LEU A 344 -12.39 1.75 -25.71
CA LEU A 344 -11.10 2.42 -25.94
C LEU A 344 -11.13 3.32 -27.20
N SER A 345 -12.13 3.18 -28.07
CA SER A 345 -12.32 4.07 -29.22
C SER A 345 -12.89 5.43 -28.82
N ILE A 346 -13.63 5.46 -27.71
CA ILE A 346 -14.14 6.67 -27.07
C ILE A 346 -13.63 6.61 -25.62
N PRO A 347 -12.42 7.10 -25.33
CA PRO A 347 -11.58 6.74 -24.20
C PRO A 347 -12.35 6.75 -22.87
N LYS A 348 -12.98 5.60 -22.57
CA LYS A 348 -13.92 5.39 -21.48
C LYS A 348 -13.54 4.06 -20.85
N ILE A 349 -13.23 4.09 -19.57
CA ILE A 349 -12.73 2.91 -18.86
C ILE A 349 -13.47 2.77 -17.54
N LEU A 350 -14.00 1.58 -17.30
CA LEU A 350 -14.45 1.14 -16.00
C LEU A 350 -13.55 -0.01 -15.53
N PHE A 351 -12.90 0.19 -14.38
CA PHE A 351 -12.17 -0.90 -13.74
C PHE A 351 -13.14 -2.02 -13.34
N GLY A 352 -12.72 -3.25 -13.59
CA GLY A 352 -13.46 -4.44 -13.18
C GLY A 352 -13.56 -4.49 -11.67
N ALA A 353 -14.65 -5.08 -11.18
CA ALA A 353 -14.90 -5.26 -9.76
C ALA A 353 -15.38 -6.69 -9.48
N ASP A 354 -15.15 -7.16 -8.25
CA ASP A 354 -15.74 -8.43 -7.81
C ASP A 354 -17.25 -8.27 -7.53
N ALA A 355 -17.92 -9.36 -7.16
CA ALA A 355 -19.36 -9.36 -6.85
C ALA A 355 -19.74 -8.45 -5.66
N ARG A 356 -18.77 -7.95 -4.89
CA ARG A 356 -18.93 -7.05 -3.75
C ARG A 356 -18.58 -5.60 -4.12
N ASN A 357 -18.41 -5.31 -5.41
CA ASN A 357 -17.95 -4.03 -5.95
C ASN A 357 -16.53 -3.61 -5.50
N VAL A 358 -15.68 -4.56 -5.11
CA VAL A 358 -14.28 -4.28 -4.80
C VAL A 358 -13.51 -4.17 -6.12
N PRO A 359 -12.90 -3.01 -6.44
CA PRO A 359 -12.23 -2.81 -7.71
C PRO A 359 -10.98 -3.67 -7.81
N LEU A 360 -10.65 -4.10 -9.02
CA LEU A 360 -9.48 -4.92 -9.33
C LEU A 360 -9.42 -6.20 -8.48
N GLY A 361 -10.56 -6.70 -7.99
CA GLY A 361 -10.63 -7.89 -7.14
C GLY A 361 -9.74 -7.85 -5.90
N LEU A 362 -9.47 -6.65 -5.37
CA LEU A 362 -8.50 -6.41 -4.31
C LEU A 362 -8.75 -7.29 -3.07
N LYS A 363 -7.68 -7.95 -2.59
CA LYS A 363 -7.71 -8.76 -1.36
C LYS A 363 -6.47 -8.50 -0.54
N MET A 364 -6.67 -8.32 0.76
CA MET A 364 -5.60 -8.26 1.75
C MET A 364 -5.45 -9.61 2.44
N GLU A 365 -4.21 -10.02 2.63
CA GLU A 365 -3.85 -11.20 3.41
C GLU A 365 -2.55 -10.96 4.16
N LEU A 366 -2.38 -11.68 5.26
CA LEU A 366 -1.12 -11.71 5.98
C LEU A 366 -0.28 -12.90 5.48
N ARG A 367 1.02 -12.67 5.25
CA ARG A 367 1.96 -13.71 4.84
C ARG A 367 3.18 -13.74 5.73
N ARG A 368 3.76 -14.94 5.90
CA ARG A 368 5.12 -15.05 6.41
C ARG A 368 6.11 -14.59 5.33
N LYS A 369 7.16 -13.91 5.74
CA LYS A 369 8.30 -13.54 4.89
C LYS A 369 9.14 -14.80 4.65
N ASP A 370 9.55 -15.00 3.41
CA ASP A 370 10.41 -16.11 2.98
C ASP A 370 11.89 -15.91 3.35
#